data_AF-A0A821ZV17-F1
#
_entry.id   AF-A0A821ZV17-F1
#
_cell.length_a   1.000
_cell.length_b   1.000
_cell.length_c   1.000
_cell.angle_alpha   90.00
_cell.angle_beta   90.00
_cell.angle_gamma   90.00
#
_symmetry.space_group_name_H-M   'P 1'
#
loop_
_entity.id
_entity.type
_entity.pdbx_description
1 polymer ?
#
loop_
_entity_poly.entity_id
_entity_poly.type
_entity_poly.pdbx_seq_one_letter_code
_entity_poly.pdbx_strand_id
1 'polypeptide(L)'
;MLRKLAPTSIAAAEIDGLTIHSFLGESRKNSKTKQTRTFRPGDTKLENEWRHVKYLIIDEMSMVGLSLLARLNRIVKTAKHINSEIPFGGVNVIFFWDYLQYSPVLDKPLYHSCASSEKITERQIYMQCAQKLISQMNCVVELSQQMRTEDLRYLELLNRLRGGQSTIEDYQLLCTRIVGNSK
;
A
#
# COMPACT_ATOMS: atom_id res chain seq x y z
N MET A 1 -5.28 -6.26 -19.70
CA MET A 1 -3.98 -5.62 -19.39
C MET A 1 -3.93 -5.35 -17.89
N LEU A 2 -2.78 -5.63 -17.28
CA LEU A 2 -2.55 -5.59 -15.83
C LEU A 2 -1.63 -4.41 -15.47
N ARG A 3 -1.93 -3.69 -14.39
CA ARG A 3 -1.06 -2.69 -13.78
C ARG A 3 -0.61 -3.16 -12.40
N LYS A 4 0.67 -2.99 -12.06
CA LYS A 4 1.26 -3.41 -10.79
C LYS A 4 1.89 -2.21 -10.11
N LEU A 5 1.53 -1.96 -8.85
CA LEU A 5 2.04 -0.87 -8.04
C LEU A 5 2.52 -1.37 -6.68
N ALA A 6 3.49 -0.68 -6.09
CA ALA A 6 3.90 -0.89 -4.70
C ALA A 6 4.34 0.45 -4.06
N PRO A 7 4.34 0.60 -2.74
CA PRO A 7 4.72 1.84 -2.06
C PRO A 7 6.24 2.11 -2.10
N THR A 8 7.08 1.06 -2.13
CA THR A 8 8.54 1.18 -2.15
C THR A 8 9.14 0.79 -3.49
N SER A 9 10.32 1.32 -3.79
CA SER A 9 11.03 0.98 -5.05
C SER A 9 11.45 -0.49 -5.12
N ILE A 10 11.79 -1.10 -3.98
CA ILE A 10 12.23 -2.50 -3.93
C ILE A 10 11.02 -3.43 -4.20
N ALA A 11 9.92 -3.24 -3.48
CA ALA A 11 8.71 -4.04 -3.68
C ALA A 11 8.14 -3.84 -5.11
N ALA A 12 8.19 -2.61 -5.64
CA ALA A 12 7.77 -2.37 -7.01
C ALA A 12 8.65 -3.10 -8.02
N ALA A 13 9.98 -3.13 -7.82
CA ALA A 13 10.88 -3.84 -8.69
C ALA A 13 10.67 -5.37 -8.63
N GLU A 14 10.40 -5.92 -7.45
CA GLU A 14 10.19 -7.37 -7.24
C GLU A 14 8.99 -7.92 -8.03
N ILE A 15 7.96 -7.09 -8.22
CA ILE A 15 6.78 -7.45 -9.02
C ILE A 15 6.82 -6.87 -10.44
N ASP A 16 7.96 -6.38 -10.95
CA ASP A 16 8.09 -5.64 -12.22
C ASP A 16 6.99 -4.56 -12.39
N GLY A 17 6.78 -3.78 -11.35
CA GLY A 17 5.77 -2.73 -11.23
C GLY A 17 6.38 -1.32 -11.13
N LEU A 18 5.53 -0.37 -10.76
CA LEU A 18 5.93 1.03 -10.53
C LEU A 18 5.65 1.41 -9.08
N THR A 19 6.40 2.36 -8.54
CA THR A 19 6.00 2.90 -7.24
C THR A 19 4.71 3.70 -7.37
N ILE A 20 3.86 3.65 -6.34
CA ILE A 20 2.63 4.45 -6.30
C ILE A 20 2.98 5.94 -6.43
N HIS A 21 4.04 6.40 -5.77
CA HIS A 21 4.48 7.81 -5.86
C HIS A 21 4.92 8.21 -7.27
N SER A 22 5.70 7.37 -7.95
CA SER A 22 6.09 7.59 -9.35
C SER A 22 4.87 7.63 -10.26
N PHE A 23 3.90 6.74 -10.05
CA PHE A 23 2.64 6.75 -10.80
C PHE A 23 1.86 8.06 -10.58
N LEU A 24 1.78 8.53 -9.34
CA LEU A 24 1.11 9.78 -8.97
C LEU A 24 1.96 11.02 -9.29
N GLY A 25 3.08 10.87 -10.02
CA GLY A 25 3.93 11.99 -10.46
C GLY A 25 4.47 12.84 -9.31
N GLU A 26 4.67 12.24 -8.14
CA GLU A 26 5.31 12.89 -7.00
C GLU A 26 6.82 12.73 -7.08
N SER A 27 7.53 13.83 -7.33
CA SER A 27 8.98 13.87 -7.17
C SER A 27 9.37 14.05 -5.70
N ARG A 28 10.44 13.38 -5.28
CA ARG A 28 11.04 13.55 -3.94
C ARG A 28 11.45 15.02 -3.78
N LYS A 29 11.22 15.59 -2.58
CA LYS A 29 11.25 17.03 -2.20
C LYS A 29 12.50 17.88 -2.57
N ASN A 30 13.46 17.38 -3.35
CA ASN A 30 14.75 18.03 -3.60
C ASN A 30 14.87 18.77 -4.94
N SER A 31 13.86 18.75 -5.82
CA SER A 31 13.86 19.64 -7.00
C SER A 31 13.18 20.96 -6.67
N LYS A 32 13.93 22.08 -6.81
CA LYS A 32 13.44 23.46 -6.63
C LYS A 32 12.22 23.81 -7.51
N THR A 33 11.92 22.97 -8.49
CA THR A 33 10.69 22.93 -9.27
C THR A 33 9.79 21.79 -8.76
N LYS A 34 8.75 22.14 -8.00
CA LYS A 34 7.64 21.23 -7.69
C LYS A 34 6.82 21.00 -8.96
N GLN A 35 7.25 20.10 -9.83
CA GLN A 35 6.35 19.54 -10.85
C GLN A 35 5.65 18.34 -10.24
N THR A 36 4.60 18.60 -9.47
CA THR A 36 3.54 17.61 -9.29
C THR A 36 2.85 17.45 -10.63
N ARG A 37 2.87 16.26 -11.22
CA ARG A 37 2.11 16.00 -12.46
C ARG A 37 0.65 16.35 -12.21
N THR A 38 0.11 17.31 -12.95
CA THR A 38 -1.28 17.73 -12.83
C THR A 38 -2.15 16.77 -13.64
N PHE A 39 -2.69 15.75 -12.98
CA PHE A 39 -3.68 14.88 -13.62
C PHE A 39 -5.00 15.64 -13.74
N ARG A 40 -5.36 15.97 -14.97
CA ARG A 40 -6.64 16.63 -15.30
C ARG A 40 -7.43 15.68 -16.21
N PRO A 41 -8.78 15.69 -16.12
CA PRO A 41 -9.60 15.11 -17.16
C PRO A 41 -9.18 15.67 -18.53
N GLY A 42 -8.90 14.81 -19.51
CA GLY A 42 -8.35 15.19 -20.81
C GLY A 42 -6.83 15.01 -20.94
N ASP A 43 -6.14 14.47 -19.94
CA ASP A 43 -4.75 14.02 -20.07
C ASP A 43 -4.70 12.74 -20.94
N THR A 44 -4.68 12.95 -22.25
CA THR A 44 -4.67 11.90 -23.28
C THR A 44 -3.59 10.86 -23.05
N LYS A 45 -2.44 11.22 -22.47
CA LYS A 45 -1.36 10.28 -22.18
C LYS A 45 -1.78 9.31 -21.07
N LEU A 46 -2.28 9.84 -19.94
CA LEU A 46 -2.76 9.02 -18.82
C LEU A 46 -3.90 8.09 -19.27
N GLU A 47 -4.83 8.65 -20.03
CA GLU A 47 -6.03 7.95 -20.49
C GLU A 47 -5.67 6.81 -21.42
N ASN A 48 -4.80 7.05 -22.41
CA ASN A 48 -4.32 6.00 -23.30
C ASN A 48 -3.59 4.89 -22.53
N GLU A 49 -2.81 5.26 -21.51
CA GLU A 49 -2.06 4.32 -20.68
C GLU A 49 -2.97 3.41 -19.82
N TRP A 50 -4.16 3.91 -19.45
CA TRP A 50 -5.12 3.21 -18.57
C TRP A 50 -6.36 2.68 -19.29
N ARG A 51 -6.57 3.07 -20.56
CA ARG A 51 -7.72 2.66 -21.38
C ARG A 51 -7.94 1.15 -21.33
N HIS A 52 -6.87 0.38 -21.49
CA HIS A 52 -6.91 -1.09 -21.56
C HIS A 52 -6.64 -1.80 -20.23
N VAL A 53 -6.31 -1.06 -19.17
CA VAL A 53 -6.09 -1.62 -17.84
C VAL A 53 -7.41 -2.13 -17.28
N LYS A 54 -7.45 -3.43 -16.95
CA LYS A 54 -8.60 -4.15 -16.38
C LYS A 54 -8.36 -4.57 -14.92
N TYR A 55 -7.10 -4.76 -14.55
CA TYR A 55 -6.67 -5.17 -13.22
C TYR A 55 -5.56 -4.26 -12.71
N LEU A 56 -5.65 -3.90 -11.43
CA LEU A 56 -4.63 -3.19 -10.67
C LEU A 56 -4.21 -4.04 -9.47
N ILE A 57 -2.96 -4.45 -9.43
CA ILE A 57 -2.34 -5.07 -8.25
C ILE A 57 -1.63 -3.99 -7.45
N ILE A 58 -1.85 -3.97 -6.14
CA ILE A 58 -1.10 -3.16 -5.20
C ILE A 58 -0.48 -4.08 -4.16
N ASP A 59 0.84 -4.15 -4.17
CA ASP A 59 1.62 -4.90 -3.19
C ASP A 59 2.00 -4.02 -1.99
N GLU A 60 2.31 -4.66 -0.86
CA GLU A 60 2.69 -4.02 0.41
C GLU A 60 1.68 -2.96 0.89
N MET A 61 0.39 -3.31 0.84
CA MET A 61 -0.71 -2.38 1.17
C MET A 61 -0.66 -1.86 2.62
N SER A 62 0.08 -2.51 3.51
CA SER A 62 0.28 -2.08 4.91
C SER A 62 0.97 -0.74 5.02
N MET A 63 1.87 -0.44 4.09
CA MET A 63 2.58 0.83 4.02
C MET A 63 1.79 1.92 3.30
N VAL A 64 0.62 1.60 2.74
CA VAL A 64 -0.24 2.56 2.03
C VAL A 64 -1.23 3.18 3.01
N GLY A 65 -1.09 4.47 3.26
CA GLY A 65 -2.01 5.21 4.13
C GLY A 65 -3.30 5.66 3.43
N LEU A 66 -4.25 6.12 4.26
CA LEU A 66 -5.56 6.60 3.82
C LEU A 66 -5.46 7.74 2.79
N SER A 67 -4.53 8.69 2.99
CA SER A 67 -4.40 9.83 2.09
C SER A 67 -3.87 9.40 0.72
N LEU A 68 -2.87 8.50 0.70
CA LEU A 68 -2.28 7.97 -0.52
C LEU A 68 -3.30 7.16 -1.34
N LEU A 69 -4.05 6.28 -0.67
CA LEU A 69 -5.08 5.45 -1.30
C LEU A 69 -6.19 6.29 -1.93
N ALA A 70 -6.69 7.29 -1.20
CA ALA A 70 -7.74 8.18 -1.70
C ALA A 70 -7.30 8.92 -2.97
N ARG A 71 -6.05 9.39 -2.99
CA ARG A 71 -5.48 10.07 -4.16
C ARG A 71 -5.26 9.13 -5.34
N LEU A 72 -4.80 7.90 -5.08
CA LEU A 72 -4.67 6.88 -6.11
C LEU A 72 -6.01 6.59 -6.77
N ASN A 73 -7.06 6.35 -5.98
CA ASN A 73 -8.42 6.15 -6.48
C ASN A 73 -8.91 7.33 -7.33
N ARG A 74 -8.68 8.57 -6.90
CA ARG A 74 -9.03 9.77 -7.68
C ARG A 74 -8.33 9.79 -9.04
N ILE A 75 -7.02 9.51 -9.08
CA ILE A 75 -6.24 9.56 -10.33
C ILE A 75 -6.66 8.43 -11.28
N VAL A 76 -6.92 7.23 -10.77
CA VAL A 76 -7.42 6.12 -11.60
C VAL A 76 -8.80 6.45 -12.18
N LYS A 77 -9.72 7.05 -11.39
CA LYS A 77 -11.01 7.54 -11.91
C LYS A 77 -10.83 8.52 -13.06
N THR A 78 -9.95 9.51 -12.89
CA THR A 78 -9.59 10.46 -13.96
C THR A 78 -9.05 9.75 -15.20
N ALA A 79 -8.14 8.77 -15.01
CA ALA A 79 -7.53 8.02 -16.10
C ALA A 79 -8.53 7.17 -16.90
N LYS A 80 -9.62 6.72 -16.27
CA LYS A 80 -10.64 5.87 -16.89
C LYS A 80 -11.80 6.67 -17.51
N HIS A 81 -11.89 7.98 -17.29
CA HIS A 81 -13.05 8.81 -17.68
C HIS A 81 -14.39 8.25 -17.17
N ILE A 82 -14.36 7.59 -16.02
CA ILE A 82 -15.55 6.98 -15.41
C ILE A 82 -15.99 7.83 -14.22
N ASN A 83 -17.32 7.89 -14.03
CA ASN A 83 -18.01 8.73 -13.07
C ASN A 83 -17.44 8.64 -11.63
N SER A 84 -17.63 9.70 -10.84
CA SER A 84 -17.03 9.87 -9.51
C SER A 84 -17.37 8.77 -8.51
N GLU A 85 -18.48 8.05 -8.69
CA GLU A 85 -18.98 7.11 -7.70
C GLU A 85 -18.31 5.73 -7.77
N ILE A 86 -17.79 5.30 -8.92
CA ILE A 86 -17.27 3.94 -9.09
C ILE A 86 -15.82 3.84 -8.59
N PRO A 87 -15.51 3.06 -7.54
CA PRO A 87 -14.15 2.84 -7.05
C PRO A 87 -13.17 2.52 -8.18
N PHE A 88 -12.01 3.18 -8.17
CA PHE A 88 -10.94 3.01 -9.15
C PHE A 88 -11.41 3.05 -10.62
N GLY A 89 -12.47 3.80 -10.92
CA GLY A 89 -13.02 3.87 -12.28
C GLY A 89 -13.42 2.50 -12.85
N GLY A 90 -13.87 1.58 -12.00
CA GLY A 90 -14.31 0.23 -12.40
C GLY A 90 -13.17 -0.75 -12.71
N VAL A 91 -11.92 -0.41 -12.38
CA VAL A 91 -10.80 -1.34 -12.47
C VAL A 91 -10.89 -2.36 -11.32
N ASN A 92 -10.71 -3.64 -11.62
CA ASN A 92 -10.62 -4.67 -10.59
C ASN A 92 -9.32 -4.49 -9.82
N VAL A 93 -9.39 -4.32 -8.50
CA VAL A 93 -8.20 -4.09 -7.67
C VAL A 93 -7.93 -5.29 -6.78
N ILE A 94 -6.68 -5.72 -6.76
CA ILE A 94 -6.17 -6.81 -5.93
C ILE A 94 -5.11 -6.22 -5.01
N PHE A 95 -5.30 -6.38 -3.71
CA PHE A 95 -4.37 -5.91 -2.69
C PHE A 95 -3.62 -7.10 -2.09
N PHE A 96 -2.31 -6.98 -1.95
CA PHE A 96 -1.50 -7.86 -1.11
C PHE A 96 -1.14 -7.08 0.15
N TRP A 97 -1.44 -7.68 1.30
CA TRP A 97 -1.39 -6.96 2.57
C TRP A 97 -0.96 -7.86 3.72
N ASP A 98 0.00 -7.37 4.48
CA ASP A 98 0.30 -7.84 5.83
C ASP A 98 0.36 -6.68 6.83
N TYR A 99 -0.73 -6.44 7.57
CA TYR A 99 -0.87 -5.29 8.46
C TYR A 99 0.01 -5.37 9.73
N LEU A 100 0.60 -6.52 10.03
CA LEU A 100 1.49 -6.68 11.20
C LEU A 100 2.96 -6.37 10.88
N GLN A 101 3.32 -6.15 9.61
CA GLN A 101 4.70 -5.82 9.23
C GLN A 101 5.03 -4.35 9.43
N TYR A 102 4.50 -3.47 8.56
CA TYR A 102 4.86 -2.05 8.55
C TYR A 102 3.65 -1.14 8.41
N SER A 103 3.51 -0.18 9.31
CA SER A 103 2.54 0.91 9.19
C SER A 103 3.00 1.97 8.18
N PRO A 104 2.07 2.77 7.59
CA PRO A 104 2.44 3.83 6.66
C PRO A 104 3.26 4.92 7.35
N VAL A 105 4.19 5.52 6.60
CA VAL A 105 5.06 6.60 7.09
C VAL A 105 4.38 7.95 6.84
N LEU A 106 4.24 8.77 7.88
CA LEU A 106 3.64 10.12 7.83
C LEU A 106 2.20 10.19 7.28
N ASP A 107 1.50 9.05 7.23
CA ASP A 107 0.09 8.93 6.87
C ASP A 107 -0.63 8.05 7.91
N LYS A 108 -1.95 7.98 7.86
CA LYS A 108 -2.73 7.14 8.78
C LYS A 108 -2.95 5.75 8.17
N PRO A 109 -2.83 4.67 8.96
CA PRO A 109 -3.11 3.31 8.48
C PRO A 109 -4.58 3.16 8.07
N LEU A 110 -4.85 2.19 7.21
CA LEU A 110 -6.17 1.95 6.63
C LEU A 110 -7.23 1.61 7.68
N TYR A 111 -6.82 0.99 8.79
CA TYR A 111 -7.67 0.67 9.95
C TYR A 111 -7.79 1.80 10.97
N HIS A 112 -7.21 2.99 10.71
CA HIS A 112 -7.37 4.13 11.60
C HIS A 112 -8.82 4.60 11.62
N SER A 113 -9.41 4.81 12.79
CA SER A 113 -10.75 5.40 12.91
C SER A 113 -10.71 6.92 12.67
N CYS A 114 -11.54 7.41 11.76
CA CYS A 114 -11.69 8.86 11.54
C CYS A 114 -12.79 9.34 12.48
N ALA A 115 -12.42 9.86 13.66
CA ALA A 115 -13.39 10.45 14.57
C ALA A 115 -14.16 11.60 13.90
N SER A 116 -15.46 11.71 14.20
CA SER A 116 -16.31 12.82 13.81
C SER A 116 -15.85 14.08 14.54
N SER A 117 -15.12 14.95 13.84
CA SER A 117 -14.77 16.29 14.31
C SER A 117 -15.86 17.28 13.88
N GLU A 118 -16.15 18.27 14.71
CA GLU A 118 -17.12 19.34 14.44
C GLU A 118 -16.77 20.17 13.17
N LYS A 119 -15.50 20.16 12.75
CA LYS A 119 -15.05 20.77 11.48
C LYS A 119 -14.50 19.69 10.55
N ILE A 120 -15.23 19.43 9.46
CA ILE A 120 -14.80 18.53 8.39
C ILE A 120 -13.85 19.29 7.46
N THR A 121 -12.58 18.89 7.50
CA THR A 121 -11.54 19.34 6.57
C THR A 121 -11.55 18.51 5.30
N GLU A 122 -11.05 19.07 4.19
CA GLU A 122 -10.88 18.31 2.94
C GLU A 122 -10.08 17.01 3.18
N ARG A 123 -9.01 17.09 3.97
CA ARG A 123 -8.20 15.92 4.34
C ARG A 123 -9.03 14.81 4.99
N GLN A 124 -9.95 15.14 5.91
CA GLN A 124 -10.83 14.15 6.53
C GLN A 124 -11.77 13.51 5.51
N ILE A 125 -12.30 14.26 4.54
CA ILE A 125 -13.13 13.72 3.46
C ILE A 125 -12.33 12.69 2.65
N TYR A 126 -11.08 13.00 2.26
CA TYR A 126 -10.22 12.04 1.56
C TYR A 126 -9.99 10.77 2.36
N MET A 127 -9.70 10.90 3.66
CA MET A 127 -9.47 9.76 4.52
C MET A 127 -10.73 8.88 4.66
N GLN A 128 -11.90 9.49 4.83
CA GLN A 128 -13.18 8.78 4.86
C GLN A 128 -13.49 8.08 3.52
N CYS A 129 -13.17 8.71 2.39
CA CYS A 129 -13.25 8.08 1.08
C CYS A 129 -12.38 6.83 1.00
N ALA A 130 -11.12 6.90 1.46
CA ALA A 130 -10.24 5.73 1.49
C ALA A 130 -10.76 4.62 2.41
N GLN A 131 -11.31 4.95 3.59
CA GLN A 131 -11.95 3.96 4.46
C GLN A 131 -13.11 3.26 3.75
N LYS A 132 -13.99 4.02 3.09
CA LYS A 132 -15.10 3.45 2.30
C LYS A 132 -14.61 2.51 1.19
N LEU A 133 -13.49 2.82 0.53
CA LEU A 133 -12.90 1.94 -0.50
C LEU A 133 -12.48 0.60 0.10
N ILE A 134 -11.82 0.62 1.27
CA ILE A 134 -11.39 -0.61 1.95
C ILE A 134 -12.60 -1.41 2.45
N SER A 135 -13.64 -0.74 2.97
CA SER A 135 -14.88 -1.40 3.39
C SER A 135 -15.70 -2.00 2.23
N GLN A 136 -15.35 -1.69 0.98
CA GLN A 136 -15.99 -2.26 -0.22
C GLN A 136 -15.25 -3.49 -0.78
N MET A 137 -14.18 -3.95 -0.13
CA MET A 137 -13.56 -5.23 -0.49
C MET A 137 -14.59 -6.36 -0.36
N ASN A 138 -14.78 -7.11 -1.45
CA ASN A 138 -15.80 -8.16 -1.53
C ASN A 138 -15.24 -9.57 -1.34
N CYS A 139 -13.92 -9.73 -1.37
CA CYS A 139 -13.24 -11.00 -1.22
C CYS A 139 -11.94 -10.79 -0.45
N VAL A 140 -11.75 -11.59 0.60
CA VAL A 140 -10.52 -11.63 1.40
C VAL A 140 -10.08 -13.09 1.45
N VAL A 141 -8.81 -13.32 1.10
CA VAL A 141 -8.19 -14.65 1.17
C VAL A 141 -7.00 -14.55 2.11
N GLU A 142 -7.01 -15.35 3.15
CA GLU A 142 -5.89 -15.47 4.09
C GLU A 142 -4.98 -16.62 3.64
N LEU A 143 -3.68 -16.34 3.49
CA LEU A 143 -2.67 -17.35 3.20
C LEU A 143 -2.11 -17.88 4.53
N SER A 144 -2.32 -19.16 4.80
CA SER A 144 -1.87 -19.81 6.04
C SER A 144 -0.54 -20.54 5.91
N GLN A 145 -0.17 -20.94 4.70
CA GLN A 145 1.06 -21.70 4.46
C GLN A 145 2.26 -20.78 4.20
N GLN A 146 3.29 -20.91 5.02
CA GLN A 146 4.57 -20.23 4.85
C GLN A 146 5.45 -21.01 3.88
N MET A 147 6.09 -20.31 2.92
CA MET A 147 6.91 -20.92 1.86
C MET A 147 8.38 -20.45 1.84
N ARG A 148 8.78 -19.51 2.71
CA ARG A 148 10.11 -18.86 2.67
C ARG A 148 11.14 -19.52 3.59
N THR A 149 10.70 -20.20 4.66
CA THR A 149 11.56 -20.65 5.76
C THR A 149 11.34 -22.13 6.01
N GLU A 150 12.38 -22.93 5.80
CA GLU A 150 12.33 -24.38 6.01
C GLU A 150 12.66 -24.78 7.46
N ASP A 151 13.43 -23.97 8.18
CA ASP A 151 13.78 -24.20 9.60
C ASP A 151 12.56 -23.98 10.50
N LEU A 152 11.99 -25.08 11.00
CA LEU A 152 10.81 -25.09 11.88
C LEU A 152 11.02 -24.28 13.16
N ARG A 153 12.20 -24.38 13.78
CA ARG A 153 12.50 -23.66 15.03
C ARG A 153 12.54 -22.15 14.78
N TYR A 154 13.07 -21.73 13.63
CA TYR A 154 13.06 -20.33 13.24
C TYR A 154 11.67 -19.84 12.83
N LEU A 155 10.89 -20.67 12.14
CA LEU A 155 9.51 -20.35 11.76
C LEU A 155 8.62 -20.12 12.99
N GLU A 156 8.72 -20.97 14.01
CA GLU A 156 8.00 -20.80 15.27
C GLU A 156 8.34 -19.48 15.96
N LEU A 157 9.63 -19.13 15.99
CA LEU A 157 10.08 -17.83 16.50
C LEU A 157 9.45 -16.67 15.73
N LEU A 158 9.46 -16.73 14.40
CA LEU A 158 8.89 -15.66 13.55
C LEU A 158 7.38 -15.51 13.78
N ASN A 159 6.65 -16.61 13.97
CA ASN A 159 5.22 -16.58 14.26
C ASN A 159 4.93 -15.94 15.62
N ARG A 160 5.71 -16.27 16.66
CA ARG A 160 5.60 -15.60 17.98
C ARG A 160 5.94 -14.12 17.88
N LEU A 161 7.01 -13.78 17.17
CA LEU A 161 7.42 -12.39 16.95
C LEU A 161 6.33 -11.58 16.26
N ARG A 162 5.72 -12.15 15.21
CA ARG A 162 4.58 -11.55 14.49
C ARG A 162 3.40 -11.25 15.42
N GLY A 163 3.11 -12.13 16.36
CA GLY A 163 2.04 -11.96 17.36
C GLY A 163 2.42 -11.10 18.57
N GLY A 164 3.67 -10.65 18.67
CA GLY A 164 4.17 -9.95 19.87
C GLY A 164 4.31 -10.86 21.10
N GLN A 165 4.48 -12.17 20.91
CA GLN A 165 4.54 -13.21 21.95
C GLN A 165 5.97 -13.79 22.10
N SER A 166 6.99 -12.99 21.85
CA SER A 166 8.39 -13.44 21.91
C SER A 166 8.78 -13.92 23.31
N THR A 167 9.54 -15.02 23.34
CA THR A 167 10.03 -15.66 24.57
C THR A 167 11.51 -15.35 24.84
N ILE A 168 12.01 -15.73 26.01
CA ILE A 168 13.44 -15.61 26.34
C ILE A 168 14.26 -16.53 25.44
N GLU A 169 13.73 -17.71 25.11
CA GLU A 169 14.34 -18.69 24.21
C GLU A 169 14.46 -18.13 22.79
N ASP A 170 13.47 -17.36 22.32
CA ASP A 170 13.53 -16.66 21.04
C ASP A 170 14.68 -15.64 21.01
N TYR A 171 14.79 -14.85 22.07
CA TYR A 171 15.88 -13.88 22.23
C TYR A 171 17.25 -14.56 22.21
N GLN A 172 17.43 -15.61 23.02
CA GLN A 172 18.67 -16.40 23.06
C GLN A 172 19.01 -16.98 21.68
N LEU A 173 18.02 -17.51 20.96
CA LEU A 173 18.20 -18.03 19.62
C LEU A 173 18.66 -16.94 18.63
N LEU A 174 18.14 -15.72 18.72
CA LEU A 174 18.63 -14.59 17.91
C LEU A 174 20.06 -14.18 18.30
N CYS A 175 20.41 -14.20 19.58
CA CYS A 175 21.77 -13.91 20.06
C CYS A 175 22.82 -14.87 19.47
N THR A 176 22.46 -16.12 19.20
CA THR A 176 23.38 -17.07 18.52
C THR A 176 23.73 -16.69 17.09
N ARG A 177 22.98 -15.76 16.48
CA ARG A 177 23.13 -15.32 15.08
C ARG A 177 23.82 -13.95 14.95
N ILE A 178 24.39 -13.42 16.03
CA ILE A 178 25.20 -12.21 15.96
C ILE A 178 26.50 -12.55 15.21
N VAL A 179 26.68 -11.95 14.03
CA VAL A 179 27.90 -12.09 13.23
C VAL A 179 28.84 -10.93 13.59
N GLY A 180 29.98 -11.27 14.20
CA GLY A 180 30.98 -10.32 14.69
C GLY A 180 31.14 -10.36 16.21
N ASN A 181 32.35 -10.10 16.71
CA ASN A 181 32.59 -10.09 18.16
C ASN A 181 31.78 -8.96 18.81
N SER A 182 30.95 -9.31 19.79
CA SER A 182 30.50 -8.37 20.81
C SER A 182 31.77 -7.76 21.44
N LYS A 183 32.06 -6.51 21.08
CA LYS A 183 33.05 -5.70 21.79
C LYS A 183 32.49 -5.30 23.15
#